data_AF-A0A4D8Q4F1-F1
#
_entry.id   AF-A0A4D8Q4F1-F1
#
_cell.length_a   1.000
_cell.length_b   1.000
_cell.length_c   1.000
_cell.angle_alpha   90.00
_cell.angle_beta   90.00
_cell.angle_gamma   90.00
#
_symmetry.space_group_name_H-M   'P 1'
#
loop_
_entity.id
_entity.type
_entity.pdbx_description
1 polymer ?
#
loop_
_entity_poly.entity_id
_entity_poly.type
_entity_poly.pdbx_seq_one_letter_code
_entity_poly.pdbx_strand_id
1 'polypeptide(L)'
;MLTNDPDGPENYEWAQTITPPETAEYLAGDIIWIILCAGRSAQAARTLEKRVFAALRAGQHAVTAFGYRAKAAAIDRAWLERDADFAAFQAVRAKGDVDAMLEWCGAIPFVGAITKFQLAKNVGFDVCKPDIWLARLAGLPEKTPAARLFPVCQNLCAGLAAATGDRIATVDSVLWLACNKQLLEIDAAGVRFVPRAGARRSIFEAAE
;
A
#
# COMPACT_ATOMS: atom_id res chain seq x y z
N MET A 1 -2.00 -19.98 3.35
CA MET A 1 -1.88 -18.87 2.38
C MET A 1 -0.53 -18.95 1.68
N LEU A 2 0.58 -18.89 2.40
CA LEU A 2 1.93 -18.99 1.82
C LEU A 2 2.11 -20.20 0.89
N THR A 3 1.65 -21.39 1.27
CA THR A 3 1.82 -22.59 0.43
C THR A 3 0.84 -22.68 -0.75
N ASN A 4 -0.34 -22.05 -0.65
CA ASN A 4 -1.49 -22.39 -1.49
C ASN A 4 -2.04 -21.22 -2.32
N ASP A 5 -1.56 -19.99 -2.09
CA ASP A 5 -1.93 -18.81 -2.89
C ASP A 5 -0.68 -18.35 -3.66
N PRO A 6 -0.78 -18.10 -4.99
CA PRO A 6 0.37 -17.74 -5.80
C PRO A 6 1.02 -16.41 -5.37
N ASP A 7 0.24 -15.48 -4.78
CA ASP A 7 0.77 -14.19 -4.31
C ASP A 7 1.30 -14.27 -2.87
N GLY A 8 0.99 -15.37 -2.16
CA GLY A 8 1.25 -15.52 -0.72
C GLY A 8 2.72 -15.38 -0.34
N PRO A 9 3.64 -16.19 -0.91
CA PRO A 9 5.06 -16.12 -0.63
C PRO A 9 5.65 -14.75 -0.97
N GLU A 10 5.42 -14.25 -2.18
CA GLU A 10 6.00 -12.98 -2.66
C GLU A 10 5.53 -11.79 -1.82
N ASN A 11 4.23 -11.71 -1.51
CA ASN A 11 3.68 -10.65 -0.67
C ASN A 11 4.23 -10.70 0.76
N TYR A 12 4.41 -11.91 1.32
CA TYR A 12 4.96 -12.07 2.66
C TYR A 12 6.45 -11.71 2.71
N GLU A 13 7.24 -12.21 1.75
CA GLU A 13 8.67 -11.92 1.66
C GLU A 13 8.92 -10.43 1.48
N TRP A 14 8.27 -9.81 0.48
CA TRP A 14 8.32 -8.36 0.30
C TRP A 14 7.96 -7.63 1.59
N ALA A 15 6.86 -8.01 2.24
CA ALA A 15 6.41 -7.34 3.45
C ALA A 15 7.28 -7.62 4.67
N GLN A 16 8.16 -8.63 4.66
CA GLN A 16 9.18 -8.86 5.69
C GLN A 16 10.43 -8.04 5.43
N THR A 17 10.80 -7.87 4.16
CA THR A 17 12.05 -7.25 3.75
C THR A 17 11.89 -5.83 3.22
N ILE A 18 10.78 -5.14 3.50
CA ILE A 18 10.59 -3.76 3.01
C ILE A 18 11.73 -2.90 3.56
N THR A 19 12.58 -2.45 2.65
CA THR A 19 13.60 -1.46 2.91
C THR A 19 13.20 -0.14 2.28
N PRO A 20 13.59 0.98 2.90
CA PRO A 20 13.41 2.28 2.29
C PRO A 20 14.06 2.42 0.90
N PRO A 21 13.50 3.24 -0.01
CA PRO A 21 14.04 3.39 -1.37
C PRO A 21 15.45 3.98 -1.35
N GLU A 22 16.32 3.40 -2.19
CA GLU A 22 17.73 3.81 -2.29
C GLU A 22 17.96 4.94 -3.32
N THR A 23 17.01 5.13 -4.23
CA THR A 23 17.10 6.12 -5.31
C THR A 23 15.82 6.93 -5.43
N ALA A 24 15.94 8.12 -6.04
CA ALA A 24 14.80 8.96 -6.37
C ALA A 24 13.81 8.27 -7.32
N GLU A 25 14.29 7.44 -8.25
CA GLU A 25 13.42 6.68 -9.16
C GLU A 25 12.60 5.62 -8.42
N TYR A 26 13.19 4.90 -7.45
CA TYR A 26 12.43 3.96 -6.64
C TYR A 26 11.38 4.65 -5.77
N LEU A 27 11.73 5.78 -5.14
CA LEU A 27 10.75 6.56 -4.37
C LEU A 27 9.61 7.08 -5.24
N ALA A 28 9.93 7.63 -6.42
CA ALA A 28 8.91 8.06 -7.37
C ALA A 28 8.01 6.89 -7.79
N GLY A 29 8.59 5.70 -7.96
CA GLY A 29 7.83 4.50 -8.24
C GLY A 29 6.79 4.16 -7.18
N ASP A 30 7.18 4.21 -5.91
CA ASP A 30 6.26 4.03 -4.78
C ASP A 30 5.17 5.10 -4.75
N ILE A 31 5.52 6.38 -4.91
CA ILE A 31 4.55 7.47 -4.94
C ILE A 31 3.52 7.27 -6.07
N ILE A 32 3.99 6.95 -7.28
CA ILE A 32 3.13 6.71 -8.45
C ILE A 32 2.21 5.52 -8.20
N TRP A 33 2.72 4.43 -7.64
CA TRP A 33 1.92 3.27 -7.26
C TRP A 33 0.76 3.66 -6.32
N ILE A 34 1.03 4.49 -5.31
CA ILE A 34 0.00 4.99 -4.39
C ILE A 34 -1.06 5.83 -5.10
N ILE A 35 -0.65 6.72 -6.01
CA ILE A 35 -1.58 7.55 -6.80
C ILE A 35 -2.49 6.67 -7.68
N LEU A 36 -1.93 5.60 -8.27
CA LEU A 36 -2.69 4.62 -9.06
C LEU A 36 -3.69 3.84 -8.20
N CYS A 37 -3.30 3.46 -6.98
CA CYS A 37 -4.15 2.75 -6.03
C CYS A 37 -5.27 3.62 -5.43
N ALA A 38 -5.11 4.94 -5.36
CA ALA A 38 -6.08 5.82 -4.72
C ALA A 38 -7.49 5.68 -5.35
N GLY A 39 -8.47 5.16 -4.60
CA GLY A 39 -9.83 4.96 -5.09
C GLY A 39 -10.01 3.82 -6.09
N ARG A 40 -9.08 2.85 -6.16
CA ARG A 40 -9.13 1.68 -7.06
C ARG A 40 -8.63 0.44 -6.33
N SER A 41 -8.93 -0.75 -6.87
CA SER A 41 -8.31 -1.99 -6.38
C SER A 41 -6.85 -2.10 -6.84
N ALA A 42 -6.04 -2.88 -6.12
CA ALA A 42 -4.64 -3.11 -6.50
C ALA A 42 -4.52 -3.77 -7.88
N GLN A 43 -5.42 -4.70 -8.21
CA GLN A 43 -5.46 -5.37 -9.53
C GLN A 43 -5.68 -4.34 -10.64
N ALA A 44 -6.64 -3.43 -10.46
CA ALA A 44 -6.92 -2.38 -11.43
C ALA A 44 -5.77 -1.39 -11.56
N ALA A 45 -5.01 -1.13 -10.47
CA ALA A 45 -3.83 -0.27 -10.51
C ALA A 45 -2.68 -0.93 -11.29
N ARG A 46 -2.44 -2.24 -11.10
CA ARG A 46 -1.36 -2.97 -11.80
C ARG A 46 -1.53 -2.99 -13.31
N THR A 47 -2.77 -3.07 -13.83
CA THR A 47 -3.01 -3.02 -15.29
C THR A 47 -2.64 -1.68 -15.93
N LEU A 48 -2.54 -0.60 -15.15
CA LEU A 48 -2.14 0.72 -15.63
C LEU A 48 -0.65 0.98 -15.46
N GLU A 49 -0.07 0.45 -14.40
CA GLU A 49 1.29 0.74 -13.97
C GLU A 49 2.31 0.56 -15.10
N LYS A 50 2.30 -0.61 -15.76
CA LYS A 50 3.22 -0.90 -16.89
C LYS A 50 3.12 0.17 -17.99
N ARG A 51 1.89 0.57 -18.35
CA ARG A 51 1.65 1.58 -19.39
C ARG A 51 2.10 2.97 -18.98
N VAL A 52 1.88 3.33 -17.72
CA VAL A 52 2.31 4.61 -17.16
C VAL A 52 3.83 4.72 -17.14
N PHE A 53 4.54 3.72 -16.62
CA PHE A 53 6.01 3.77 -16.61
C PHE A 53 6.61 3.72 -18.02
N ALA A 54 6.00 2.99 -18.96
CA ALA A 54 6.42 3.00 -20.35
C ALA A 54 6.35 4.42 -20.95
N ALA A 55 5.25 5.15 -20.71
CA ALA A 55 5.11 6.54 -21.15
C ALA A 55 6.16 7.45 -20.49
N LEU A 56 6.31 7.39 -19.16
CA LEU A 56 7.25 8.23 -18.41
C LEU A 56 8.71 8.03 -18.83
N ARG A 57 9.13 6.77 -19.04
CA ARG A 57 10.49 6.44 -19.50
C ARG A 57 10.73 6.84 -20.96
N ALA A 58 9.68 6.91 -21.77
CA ALA A 58 9.75 7.47 -23.12
C ALA A 58 9.71 9.02 -23.14
N GLY A 59 9.74 9.68 -21.98
CA GLY A 59 9.64 11.13 -21.86
C GLY A 59 8.24 11.68 -22.14
N GLN A 60 7.22 10.84 -22.08
CA GLN A 60 5.82 11.23 -22.30
C GLN A 60 5.08 11.45 -20.97
N HIS A 61 4.02 12.24 -21.02
CA HIS A 61 3.11 12.46 -19.89
C HIS A 61 2.24 11.24 -19.59
N ALA A 62 2.00 10.93 -18.32
CA ALA A 62 1.17 9.82 -17.87
C ALA A 62 -0.28 9.88 -18.38
N VAL A 63 -0.76 11.07 -18.78
CA VAL A 63 -2.11 11.25 -19.33
C VAL A 63 -2.31 10.44 -20.62
N THR A 64 -1.26 10.18 -21.39
CA THR A 64 -1.31 9.36 -22.62
C THR A 64 -1.63 7.89 -22.31
N ALA A 65 -1.29 7.42 -21.11
CA ALA A 65 -1.54 6.06 -20.65
C ALA A 65 -2.83 5.92 -19.82
N PHE A 66 -3.19 6.94 -19.05
CA PHE A 66 -4.17 6.82 -17.96
C PHE A 66 -5.42 7.70 -18.11
N GLY A 67 -5.43 8.74 -18.96
CA GLY A 67 -6.60 9.58 -19.28
C GLY A 67 -7.16 10.45 -18.13
N TYR A 68 -7.00 10.06 -16.87
CA TYR A 68 -7.40 10.85 -15.70
C TYR A 68 -6.43 12.02 -15.51
N ARG A 69 -6.81 13.20 -15.99
CA ARG A 69 -5.92 14.38 -16.09
C ARG A 69 -5.27 14.80 -14.76
N ALA A 70 -6.04 14.93 -13.68
CA ALA A 70 -5.48 15.46 -12.43
C ALA A 70 -4.52 14.47 -11.74
N LYS A 71 -4.83 13.17 -11.74
CA LYS A 71 -3.89 12.14 -11.30
C LYS A 71 -2.67 12.02 -12.20
N ALA A 72 -2.86 12.13 -13.53
CA ALA A 72 -1.75 12.12 -14.46
C ALA A 72 -0.78 13.28 -14.18
N ALA A 73 -1.28 14.47 -13.91
CA ALA A 73 -0.44 15.61 -13.50
C ALA A 73 0.33 15.33 -12.20
N ALA A 74 -0.30 14.66 -11.22
CA ALA A 74 0.38 14.28 -9.98
C ALA A 74 1.45 13.20 -10.20
N ILE A 75 1.22 12.24 -11.10
CA ILE A 75 2.20 11.23 -11.51
C ILE A 75 3.37 11.90 -12.24
N ASP A 76 3.09 12.80 -13.19
CA ASP A 76 4.13 13.53 -13.93
C ASP A 76 4.98 14.35 -12.97
N ARG A 77 4.37 15.03 -12.00
CA ARG A 77 5.09 15.78 -10.96
C ARG A 77 5.98 14.87 -10.12
N ALA A 78 5.46 13.75 -9.63
CA ALA A 78 6.24 12.78 -8.86
C ALA A 78 7.42 12.21 -9.67
N TRP A 79 7.26 12.04 -10.99
CA TRP A 79 8.34 11.57 -11.86
C TRP A 79 9.38 12.66 -12.12
N LEU A 80 8.95 13.86 -12.52
CA LEU A 80 9.86 14.96 -12.92
C LEU A 80 10.59 15.58 -11.72
N GLU A 81 9.94 15.68 -10.57
CA GLU A 81 10.47 16.30 -9.34
C GLU A 81 11.04 15.27 -8.35
N ARG A 82 11.22 14.02 -8.78
CA ARG A 82 11.63 12.88 -7.93
C ARG A 82 12.86 13.14 -7.06
N ASP A 83 13.84 13.89 -7.57
CA ASP A 83 15.06 14.20 -6.81
C ASP A 83 14.77 15.11 -5.62
N ALA A 84 13.84 16.05 -5.77
CA ALA A 84 13.39 16.92 -4.67
C ALA A 84 12.56 16.14 -3.64
N ASP A 85 11.63 15.29 -4.10
CA ASP A 85 10.86 14.39 -3.24
C ASP A 85 11.81 13.45 -2.46
N PHE A 86 12.86 12.95 -3.10
CA PHE A 86 13.87 12.09 -2.47
C PHE A 86 14.71 12.81 -1.42
N ALA A 87 15.15 14.04 -1.70
CA ALA A 87 15.85 14.85 -0.72
C ALA A 87 14.97 15.16 0.51
N ALA A 88 13.70 15.51 0.30
CA ALA A 88 12.73 15.74 1.36
C ALA A 88 12.47 14.46 2.18
N PHE A 89 12.28 13.33 1.52
CA PHE A 89 12.13 12.02 2.15
C PHE A 89 13.32 11.69 3.06
N GLN A 90 14.56 11.85 2.57
CA GLN A 90 15.75 11.55 3.37
C GLN A 90 15.87 12.47 4.59
N ALA A 91 15.53 13.76 4.45
CA ALA A 91 15.54 14.71 5.55
C ALA A 91 14.50 14.37 6.63
N VAL A 92 13.31 13.92 6.24
CA VAL A 92 12.26 13.48 7.17
C VAL A 92 12.65 12.17 7.83
N ARG A 93 13.13 11.20 7.05
CA ARG A 93 13.54 9.89 7.53
C ARG A 93 14.69 9.97 8.53
N ALA A 94 15.66 10.87 8.34
CA ALA A 94 16.78 11.06 9.26
C ALA A 94 16.33 11.41 10.69
N LYS A 95 15.10 11.93 10.87
CA LYS A 95 14.52 12.23 12.18
C LYS A 95 14.00 10.97 12.90
N GLY A 96 13.73 9.88 12.16
CA GLY A 96 13.19 8.64 12.72
C GLY A 96 11.76 8.73 13.25
N ASP A 97 11.03 9.81 12.94
CA ASP A 97 9.69 10.08 13.45
C ASP A 97 8.61 9.62 12.46
N VAL A 98 7.74 8.71 12.92
CA VAL A 98 6.61 8.18 12.15
C VAL A 98 5.61 9.29 11.82
N ASP A 99 5.34 10.21 12.75
CA ASP A 99 4.34 11.26 12.54
C ASP A 99 4.81 12.25 11.48
N ALA A 100 6.08 12.68 11.53
CA ALA A 100 6.69 13.49 10.48
C ALA A 100 6.69 12.78 9.11
N MET A 101 6.94 11.47 9.08
CA MET A 101 6.86 10.69 7.84
C MET A 101 5.44 10.63 7.29
N LEU A 102 4.44 10.41 8.14
CA LEU A 102 3.03 10.40 7.75
C LEU A 102 2.54 11.78 7.30
N GLU A 103 3.03 12.85 7.91
CA GLU A 103 2.76 14.22 7.47
C GLU A 103 3.34 14.47 6.07
N TRP A 104 4.61 14.13 5.86
CA TRP A 104 5.25 14.24 4.54
C TRP A 104 4.51 13.42 3.48
N CYS A 105 4.20 12.15 3.77
CA CYS A 105 3.45 11.29 2.85
C CYS A 105 2.09 11.92 2.49
N GLY A 106 1.39 12.49 3.47
CA GLY A 106 0.09 13.13 3.26
C GLY A 106 0.13 14.47 2.52
N ALA A 107 1.31 15.11 2.44
CA ALA A 107 1.50 16.34 1.69
C ALA A 107 1.66 16.10 0.18
N ILE A 108 1.94 14.87 -0.25
CA ILE A 108 2.09 14.51 -1.65
C ILE A 108 0.71 14.54 -2.35
N PRO A 109 0.54 15.30 -3.45
CA PRO A 109 -0.68 15.28 -4.25
C PRO A 109 -1.22 13.88 -4.53
N PHE A 110 -2.52 13.70 -4.31
CA PHE A 110 -3.27 12.43 -4.43
C PHE A 110 -2.93 11.32 -3.42
N VAL A 111 -2.04 11.58 -2.46
CA VAL A 111 -1.87 10.74 -1.28
C VAL A 111 -2.77 11.27 -0.16
N GLY A 112 -3.88 10.57 0.08
CA GLY A 112 -4.92 10.99 1.01
C GLY A 112 -4.76 10.44 2.42
N ALA A 113 -5.76 10.71 3.26
CA ALA A 113 -5.77 10.40 4.69
C ALA A 113 -5.48 8.92 5.02
N ILE A 114 -5.85 7.97 4.16
CA ILE A 114 -5.58 6.53 4.33
C ILE A 114 -4.34 6.10 3.53
N THR A 115 -4.15 6.58 2.31
CA THR A 115 -3.06 6.11 1.45
C THR A 115 -1.67 6.57 1.89
N LYS A 116 -1.57 7.63 2.70
CA LYS A 116 -0.31 8.04 3.32
C LYS A 116 0.34 6.94 4.18
N PHE A 117 -0.46 6.11 4.83
CA PHE A 117 0.04 5.00 5.65
C PHE A 117 0.62 3.88 4.79
N GLN A 118 0.04 3.62 3.61
CA GLN A 118 0.63 2.68 2.66
C GLN A 118 1.95 3.22 2.10
N LEU A 119 2.03 4.52 1.79
CA LEU A 119 3.29 5.09 1.33
C LEU A 119 4.37 4.96 2.41
N ALA A 120 4.06 5.35 3.66
CA ALA A 120 4.97 5.20 4.79
C ALA A 120 5.45 3.74 4.96
N LYS A 121 4.52 2.77 4.86
CA LYS A 121 4.83 1.33 4.88
C LYS A 121 5.79 0.95 3.74
N ASN A 122 5.47 1.32 2.50
CA ASN A 122 6.27 1.02 1.31
C ASN A 122 7.69 1.57 1.40
N VAL A 123 7.86 2.75 2.02
CA VAL A 123 9.18 3.36 2.23
C VAL A 123 9.86 2.88 3.52
N GLY A 124 9.40 1.76 4.10
CA GLY A 124 10.09 1.00 5.15
C GLY A 124 9.69 1.29 6.60
N PHE A 125 8.65 2.07 6.86
CA PHE A 125 8.14 2.27 8.22
C PHE A 125 7.25 1.10 8.63
N ASP A 126 7.37 0.65 9.88
CA ASP A 126 6.61 -0.49 10.38
C ASP A 126 5.21 -0.10 10.88
N VAL A 127 4.36 0.29 9.93
CA VAL A 127 2.99 0.76 10.17
C VAL A 127 1.99 -0.03 9.34
N CYS A 128 0.77 -0.17 9.85
CA CYS A 128 -0.35 -0.71 9.08
C CYS A 128 -0.99 0.38 8.21
N LYS A 129 -1.68 -0.02 7.14
CA LYS A 129 -2.60 0.86 6.44
C LYS A 129 -4.01 0.64 7.00
N PRO A 130 -4.65 1.66 7.61
CA PRO A 130 -6.00 1.53 8.16
C PRO A 130 -7.06 1.54 7.05
N ASP A 131 -7.09 0.53 6.19
CA ASP A 131 -8.06 0.44 5.09
C ASP A 131 -9.39 -0.19 5.49
N ILE A 132 -10.27 -0.39 4.50
CA ILE A 132 -11.59 -0.99 4.73
C ILE A 132 -11.51 -2.40 5.32
N TRP A 133 -10.44 -3.16 5.05
CA TRP A 133 -10.31 -4.52 5.52
C TRP A 133 -9.90 -4.52 6.99
N LEU A 134 -8.89 -3.72 7.36
CA LEU A 134 -8.54 -3.56 8.77
C LEU A 134 -9.67 -2.90 9.58
N ALA A 135 -10.44 -1.98 8.99
CA ALA A 135 -11.62 -1.41 9.65
C ALA A 135 -12.65 -2.49 10.00
N ARG A 136 -12.97 -3.36 9.05
CA ARG A 136 -13.88 -4.49 9.26
C ARG A 136 -13.33 -5.46 10.30
N LEU A 137 -12.05 -5.82 10.22
CA LEU A 137 -11.40 -6.73 11.19
C LEU A 137 -11.37 -6.13 12.61
N ALA A 138 -11.25 -4.80 12.72
CA ALA A 138 -11.33 -4.07 13.98
C ALA A 138 -12.77 -3.85 14.47
N GLY A 139 -13.79 -4.29 13.74
CA GLY A 139 -15.19 -4.07 14.09
C GLY A 139 -15.64 -2.61 13.99
N LEU A 140 -14.97 -1.80 13.17
CA LEU A 140 -15.26 -0.38 12.99
C LEU A 140 -15.96 -0.12 11.64
N PRO A 141 -16.86 0.88 11.55
CA PRO A 141 -17.43 1.30 10.28
C PRO A 141 -16.35 1.72 9.27
N GLU A 142 -16.51 1.34 8.00
CA GLU A 142 -15.54 1.67 6.92
C GLU A 142 -15.31 3.17 6.73
N LYS A 143 -16.30 3.99 7.07
CA LYS A 143 -16.22 5.46 6.98
C LYS A 143 -15.58 6.11 8.21
N THR A 144 -15.00 5.32 9.13
CA THR A 144 -14.33 5.85 10.31
C THR A 144 -13.14 6.72 9.88
N PRO A 145 -13.01 7.96 10.38
CA PRO A 145 -11.89 8.83 10.02
C PRO A 145 -10.54 8.18 10.32
N ALA A 146 -9.57 8.36 9.42
CA ALA A 146 -8.23 7.77 9.52
C ALA A 146 -7.56 7.99 10.88
N ALA A 147 -7.72 9.17 11.48
CA ALA A 147 -7.15 9.53 12.78
C ALA A 147 -7.69 8.67 13.95
N ARG A 148 -8.93 8.18 13.85
CA ARG A 148 -9.50 7.23 14.83
C ARG A 148 -9.23 5.79 14.46
N LEU A 149 -9.21 5.49 13.16
CA LEU A 149 -9.04 4.14 12.67
C LEU A 149 -7.60 3.65 12.87
N PHE A 150 -6.61 4.51 12.61
CA PHE A 150 -5.20 4.14 12.64
C PHE A 150 -4.74 3.56 13.98
N PRO A 151 -4.96 4.19 15.15
CA PRO A 151 -4.50 3.61 16.42
C PRO A 151 -5.10 2.24 16.71
N VAL A 152 -6.36 2.01 16.32
CA VAL A 152 -7.03 0.72 16.52
C VAL A 152 -6.44 -0.36 15.61
N CYS A 153 -6.30 -0.06 14.31
CA CYS A 153 -5.68 -0.97 13.35
C CYS A 153 -4.22 -1.26 13.68
N GLN A 154 -3.47 -0.24 14.11
CA GLN A 154 -2.08 -0.38 14.51
C GLN A 154 -1.95 -1.30 15.73
N ASN A 155 -2.81 -1.15 16.74
CA ASN A 155 -2.82 -2.02 17.91
C ASN A 155 -3.24 -3.46 17.58
N LEU A 156 -4.23 -3.64 16.69
CA LEU A 156 -4.62 -4.96 16.17
C LEU A 156 -3.42 -5.66 15.52
N CYS A 157 -2.75 -4.98 14.60
CA CYS A 157 -1.60 -5.53 13.91
C CYS A 157 -0.41 -5.75 14.86
N ALA A 158 -0.19 -4.86 15.84
CA ALA A 158 0.87 -5.01 16.84
C ALA A 158 0.67 -6.25 17.74
N GLY A 159 -0.57 -6.52 18.16
CA GLY A 159 -0.88 -7.72 18.95
C GLY A 159 -0.61 -9.01 18.17
N LEU A 160 -0.95 -9.04 16.89
CA LEU A 160 -0.66 -10.17 16.01
C LEU A 160 0.83 -10.29 15.71
N ALA A 161 1.52 -9.18 15.45
CA ALA A 161 2.97 -9.14 15.23
C ALA A 161 3.72 -9.70 16.44
N ALA A 162 3.34 -9.33 17.67
CA ALA A 162 3.91 -9.88 18.89
C ALA A 162 3.67 -11.39 19.03
N ALA A 163 2.51 -11.89 18.58
CA ALA A 163 2.17 -13.30 18.65
C ALA A 163 2.87 -14.17 17.60
N THR A 164 3.18 -13.61 16.43
CA THR A 164 3.80 -14.36 15.32
C THR A 164 5.30 -14.12 15.17
N GLY A 165 5.83 -13.03 15.73
CA GLY A 165 7.19 -12.55 15.49
C GLY A 165 7.35 -11.82 14.16
N ASP A 166 6.26 -11.57 13.43
CA ASP A 166 6.29 -10.79 12.20
C ASP A 166 6.31 -9.28 12.47
N ARG A 167 6.65 -8.48 11.45
CA ARG A 167 6.50 -7.01 11.51
C ARG A 167 5.04 -6.61 11.38
N ILE A 168 4.68 -5.42 11.87
CA ILE A 168 3.33 -4.86 11.72
C ILE A 168 2.96 -4.72 10.24
N ALA A 169 3.89 -4.25 9.41
CA ALA A 169 3.75 -4.13 7.97
C ALA A 169 3.48 -5.49 7.29
N THR A 170 4.06 -6.57 7.82
CA THR A 170 3.84 -7.94 7.33
C THR A 170 2.45 -8.41 7.69
N VAL A 171 2.04 -8.25 8.95
CA VAL A 171 0.68 -8.60 9.42
C VAL A 171 -0.38 -7.88 8.59
N ASP A 172 -0.23 -6.56 8.41
CA ASP A 172 -1.11 -5.75 7.57
C ASP A 172 -1.23 -6.32 6.15
N SER A 173 -0.10 -6.64 5.52
CA SER A 173 -0.06 -7.16 4.14
C SER A 173 -0.65 -8.57 4.02
N VAL A 174 -0.47 -9.42 5.02
CA VAL A 174 -1.06 -10.77 5.08
C VAL A 174 -2.57 -10.71 5.28
N LEU A 175 -3.04 -9.89 6.22
CA LEU A 175 -4.47 -9.70 6.47
C LEU A 175 -5.18 -9.10 5.26
N TRP A 176 -4.58 -8.08 4.63
CA TRP A 176 -5.09 -7.51 3.39
C TRP A 176 -5.23 -8.58 2.30
N LEU A 177 -4.19 -9.38 2.06
CA LEU A 177 -4.24 -10.42 1.02
C LEU A 177 -5.31 -11.46 1.34
N ALA A 178 -5.37 -11.92 2.59
CA ALA A 178 -6.36 -12.90 3.03
C ALA A 178 -7.80 -12.37 2.87
N CYS A 179 -8.06 -11.11 3.23
CA CYS A 179 -9.37 -10.47 3.03
C CYS A 179 -9.69 -10.26 1.54
N ASN A 180 -8.76 -9.69 0.76
CA ASN A 180 -8.93 -9.45 -0.67
C ASN A 180 -9.22 -10.75 -1.43
N LYS A 181 -8.57 -11.84 -1.02
CA LYS A 181 -8.80 -13.15 -1.60
C LYS A 181 -10.10 -13.79 -1.09
N GLN A 182 -10.67 -13.39 0.05
CA GLN A 182 -11.79 -14.06 0.75
C GLN A 182 -11.37 -15.36 1.45
N LEU A 183 -10.20 -15.38 2.07
CA LEU A 183 -9.81 -16.39 3.07
C LEU A 183 -10.27 -16.00 4.47
N LEU A 184 -10.45 -14.70 4.71
CA LEU A 184 -11.09 -14.17 5.92
C LEU A 184 -12.43 -13.57 5.52
N GLU A 185 -13.50 -14.09 6.12
CA GLU A 185 -14.84 -13.55 6.02
C GLU A 185 -15.19 -12.87 7.36
N ILE A 186 -15.85 -11.72 7.28
CA ILE A 186 -16.17 -10.88 8.44
C ILE A 186 -17.67 -10.64 8.40
N ASP A 187 -18.36 -11.06 9.45
CA ASP A 187 -19.81 -10.89 9.61
C ASP A 187 -20.15 -10.51 11.06
N ALA A 188 -21.45 -10.50 11.38
CA ALA A 188 -21.93 -10.15 12.71
C ALA A 188 -21.48 -11.12 13.82
N ALA A 189 -21.11 -12.36 13.47
CA ALA A 189 -20.59 -13.37 14.40
C ALA A 189 -19.07 -13.25 14.62
N GLY A 190 -18.38 -12.43 13.82
CA GLY A 190 -16.96 -12.12 13.97
C GLY A 190 -16.14 -12.45 12.72
N VAL A 191 -14.88 -12.80 12.94
CA VAL A 191 -13.92 -13.14 11.86
C VAL A 191 -13.82 -14.65 11.73
N ARG A 192 -14.07 -15.17 10.53
CA ARG A 192 -13.96 -16.60 10.22
C ARG A 192 -12.92 -16.84 9.14
N PHE A 193 -12.04 -17.83 9.39
CA PHE A 193 -11.17 -18.36 8.37
C PHE A 193 -11.93 -19.35 7.49
N VAL A 194 -11.91 -19.12 6.18
CA VAL A 194 -12.61 -19.93 5.18
C VAL A 194 -11.57 -20.49 4.21
N PRO A 195 -10.96 -21.65 4.53
CA PRO A 195 -10.03 -22.30 3.63
C PRO A 195 -10.78 -22.71 2.37
N ARG A 196 -10.37 -22.17 1.22
CA ARG A 196 -10.93 -22.58 -0.09
C ARG A 196 -9.91 -23.47 -0.81
N ALA A 197 -10.41 -24.52 -1.46
CA ALA A 197 -9.61 -25.38 -2.32
C ALA A 197 -9.47 -24.73 -3.71
N GLY A 198 -8.25 -24.71 -4.24
CA GLY A 198 -7.93 -24.19 -5.58
C GLY A 198 -7.09 -22.92 -5.58
N ALA A 199 -6.16 -22.82 -6.54
CA ALA A 199 -5.33 -21.64 -6.73
C ALA A 199 -6.20 -20.46 -7.19
N ARG A 200 -6.21 -19.38 -6.41
CA ARG A 200 -6.84 -18.12 -6.84
C ARG A 200 -5.93 -17.42 -7.85
N ARG A 201 -6.52 -16.74 -8.83
CA ARG A 201 -5.78 -15.95 -9.79
C ARG A 201 -4.85 -14.97 -9.06
N SER A 202 -3.60 -14.90 -9.50
CA SER A 202 -2.62 -13.96 -8.98
C SER A 202 -3.08 -12.52 -9.22
N ILE A 203 -2.89 -11.67 -8.21
CA ILE A 203 -3.09 -10.22 -8.26
C ILE A 203 -1.95 -9.57 -9.04
N PHE A 204 -0.75 -10.14 -8.95
CA PHE A 204 0.46 -9.66 -9.60
C PHE A 204 0.48 -10.00 -11.10
N GLU A 205 0.05 -11.20 -11.48
CA GLU A 205 0.02 -11.65 -12.89
C GLU A 205 -1.21 -11.17 -13.67
N ALA A 206 -2.28 -10.72 -13.01
CA ALA A 206 -3.47 -10.19 -13.69
C ALA A 206 -3.23 -8.89 -14.49
N ALA A 207 -1.99 -8.40 -14.53
CA ALA A 207 -1.51 -7.24 -15.26
C ALA A 207 -0.88 -7.57 -16.62
N GLU A 208 -1.14 -8.76 -17.16
CA GLU A 208 -0.84 -9.13 -18.56
C GLU A 208 -2.07 -8.99 -19.46
#